data_AF-A0A8H7WUH3-F1
#
_entry.id   AF-A0A8H7WUH3-F1
#
_cell.length_a   1.000
_cell.length_b   1.000
_cell.length_c   1.000
_cell.angle_alpha   90.00
_cell.angle_beta   90.00
_cell.angle_gamma   90.00
#
_symmetry.space_group_name_H-M   'P 1'
#
loop_
_entity.id
_entity.type
_entity.pdbx_description
1 polymer ?
#
loop_
_entity_poly.entity_id
_entity_poly.type
_entity_poly.pdbx_seq_one_letter_code
_entity_poly.pdbx_strand_id
1 'polypeptide(L)'
;MLFPFTVAIALLARCLTAQEIVNGQIFTPGIAVVDAPQPNTPLGGDTLHVALDVTSNGQLELSPYPSDPVSAIYNITIFLSSYTTGKNFTVSNGTASAGNASLGEIMAQEPGSTVKHVNWIWPDCLVGDGAPSDNDSARGAYNISIRQNFRLNGTDMYTIFDLPIKVTNSISEDSSRPSCDVLNNSLLDQATLNASANSFTRIAGTAIEGNSKGGSGNGLGGTKPDATSADGLGGVGMLDWRTGVHCTWIGAFAFMALM
;
A
#
# COMPACT_ATOMS: atom_id res chain seq x y z
N MET A 1 -49.82 0.89 3.88
CA MET A 1 -48.62 1.74 4.04
C MET A 1 -47.39 0.86 3.87
N LEU A 2 -47.01 0.63 2.62
CA LEU A 2 -45.69 0.13 2.24
C LEU A 2 -44.81 1.36 1.99
N PHE A 3 -43.48 1.25 2.16
CA PHE A 3 -42.47 2.33 2.19
C PHE A 3 -42.35 3.01 3.57
N PRO A 4 -41.45 2.50 4.45
CA PRO A 4 -40.09 3.05 4.44
C PRO A 4 -38.96 2.06 4.85
N PHE A 5 -39.15 0.75 4.75
CA PHE A 5 -38.19 -0.21 5.32
C PHE A 5 -37.01 -0.62 4.41
N THR A 6 -37.04 -0.27 3.12
CA THR A 6 -36.01 -0.71 2.16
C THR A 6 -34.76 0.19 2.12
N VAL A 7 -34.77 1.37 2.75
CA VAL A 7 -33.67 2.34 2.65
C VAL A 7 -32.57 2.13 3.71
N ALA A 8 -32.86 1.39 4.79
CA ALA A 8 -31.93 1.28 5.91
C ALA A 8 -30.78 0.26 5.72
N ILE A 9 -30.85 -0.63 4.73
CA ILE A 9 -29.82 -1.67 4.50
C ILE A 9 -28.70 -1.19 3.56
N ALA A 10 -28.91 -0.11 2.79
CA ALA A 10 -27.91 0.40 1.85
C ALA A 10 -26.81 1.26 2.49
N LEU A 11 -26.91 1.62 3.77
CA LEU A 11 -26.02 2.61 4.42
C LEU A 11 -24.91 2.03 5.30
N LEU A 12 -24.77 0.70 5.39
CA LEU A 12 -23.75 0.05 6.22
C LEU A 12 -22.80 -0.89 5.46
N ALA A 13 -22.89 -0.95 4.13
CA ALA A 13 -21.85 -1.54 3.31
C ALA A 13 -20.72 -0.52 3.12
N ARG A 14 -19.95 -0.24 4.19
CA ARG A 14 -18.56 0.14 3.96
C ARG A 14 -17.90 -1.09 3.37
N CYS A 15 -17.82 -1.15 2.04
CA CYS A 15 -17.06 -2.19 1.35
C CYS A 15 -15.69 -2.24 2.02
N LEU A 16 -15.41 -3.35 2.71
CA LEU A 16 -14.05 -3.73 3.00
C LEU A 16 -13.37 -3.76 1.63
N THR A 17 -12.47 -2.81 1.37
CA THR A 17 -11.60 -2.86 0.20
C THR A 17 -10.69 -4.06 0.41
N ALA A 18 -11.13 -5.23 -0.05
CA ALA A 18 -10.32 -6.42 -0.06
C ALA A 18 -9.10 -6.12 -0.94
N GLN A 19 -7.91 -6.30 -0.39
CA GLN A 19 -6.69 -6.28 -1.16
C GLN A 19 -6.75 -7.42 -2.18
N GLU A 20 -6.61 -7.11 -3.47
CA GLU A 20 -6.53 -8.14 -4.48
C GLU A 20 -5.07 -8.54 -4.72
N ILE A 21 -4.80 -9.84 -4.64
CA ILE A 21 -3.49 -10.41 -4.89
C ILE A 21 -3.63 -11.41 -6.04
N VAL A 22 -2.89 -11.20 -7.13
CA VAL A 22 -2.87 -12.09 -8.30
C VAL A 22 -1.43 -12.40 -8.64
N ASN A 23 -1.06 -13.68 -8.66
CA ASN A 23 0.30 -14.14 -8.97
C ASN A 23 1.40 -13.46 -8.15
N GLY A 24 1.12 -13.21 -6.86
CA GLY A 24 2.04 -12.52 -5.94
C GLY A 24 2.08 -11.00 -6.10
N GLN A 25 1.36 -10.42 -7.06
CA GLN A 25 1.23 -8.97 -7.19
C GLN A 25 0.02 -8.46 -6.41
N ILE A 26 0.18 -7.31 -5.78
CA ILE A 26 -0.88 -6.67 -4.99
C ILE A 26 -1.41 -5.48 -5.78
N PHE A 27 -2.69 -5.58 -6.16
CA PHE A 27 -3.40 -4.50 -6.82
C PHE A 27 -3.84 -3.50 -5.76
N THR A 28 -3.13 -2.36 -5.72
CA THR A 28 -3.50 -1.26 -4.82
C THR A 28 -4.77 -0.57 -5.32
N PRO A 29 -5.50 0.17 -4.47
CA PRO A 29 -6.51 1.14 -4.88
C PRO A 29 -6.02 2.18 -5.90
N GLY A 30 -4.71 2.42 -6.06
CA GLY A 30 -4.18 3.29 -7.11
C GLY A 30 -3.79 2.51 -8.38
N ILE A 31 -2.99 3.12 -9.25
CA ILE A 31 -2.56 2.48 -10.52
C ILE A 31 -1.16 1.85 -10.45
N ALA A 32 -0.41 2.05 -9.37
CA ALA A 32 0.77 1.25 -9.07
C ALA A 32 0.38 -0.14 -8.51
N VAL A 33 1.23 -1.12 -8.75
CA VAL A 33 1.12 -2.50 -8.24
C VAL A 33 2.29 -2.74 -7.28
N VAL A 34 2.02 -3.37 -6.12
CA VAL A 34 3.11 -3.79 -5.22
C VAL A 34 3.52 -5.21 -5.57
N ASP A 35 4.78 -5.38 -5.97
CA ASP A 35 5.38 -6.68 -6.26
C ASP A 35 5.96 -7.32 -4.98
N ALA A 36 6.42 -6.49 -4.04
CA ALA A 36 6.91 -6.92 -2.73
C ALA A 36 6.88 -5.76 -1.73
N PRO A 37 6.74 -6.04 -0.41
CA PRO A 37 6.61 -7.35 0.21
C PRO A 37 5.16 -7.89 0.14
N GLN A 38 4.97 -9.15 0.54
CA GLN A 38 3.61 -9.70 0.76
C GLN A 38 3.02 -9.17 2.08
N PRO A 39 1.68 -9.18 2.23
CA PRO A 39 1.06 -8.80 3.49
C PRO A 39 1.56 -9.63 4.66
N ASN A 40 1.70 -8.99 5.82
CA ASN A 40 2.16 -9.55 7.08
C ASN A 40 3.57 -10.16 7.05
N THR A 41 4.35 -9.87 6.00
CA THR A 41 5.74 -10.34 5.91
C THR A 41 6.55 -9.81 7.09
N PRO A 42 7.30 -10.68 7.81
CA PRO A 42 8.28 -10.24 8.78
C PRO A 42 9.49 -9.65 8.05
N LEU A 43 9.81 -8.40 8.34
CA LEU A 43 10.88 -7.63 7.74
C LEU A 43 11.93 -7.20 8.78
N GLY A 44 13.12 -6.92 8.27
CA GLY A 44 14.33 -6.53 8.99
C GLY A 44 15.47 -6.35 7.99
N GLY A 45 16.71 -6.57 8.43
CA GLY A 45 17.91 -6.38 7.62
C GLY A 45 18.40 -4.93 7.61
N ASP A 46 19.10 -4.55 6.55
CA ASP A 46 19.69 -3.21 6.44
C ASP A 46 18.65 -2.17 6.07
N THR A 47 17.77 -2.51 5.13
CA THR A 47 16.75 -1.61 4.57
C THR A 47 15.36 -2.25 4.50
N LEU A 48 14.32 -1.42 4.60
CA LEU A 48 12.98 -1.74 4.11
C LEU A 48 13.02 -1.80 2.58
N HIS A 49 12.68 -2.95 2.03
CA HIS A 49 12.57 -3.18 0.58
C HIS A 49 11.11 -3.18 0.14
N VAL A 50 10.75 -2.30 -0.79
CA VAL A 50 9.44 -2.29 -1.45
C VAL A 50 9.66 -2.25 -2.96
N ALA A 51 9.00 -3.14 -3.70
CA ALA A 51 9.03 -3.16 -5.16
C ALA A 51 7.67 -2.72 -5.70
N LEU A 52 7.66 -1.66 -6.52
CA LEU A 52 6.46 -1.07 -7.10
C LEU A 52 6.52 -1.12 -8.62
N ASP A 53 5.62 -1.86 -9.27
CA ASP A 53 5.39 -1.71 -10.71
C ASP A 53 4.57 -0.44 -10.95
N VAL A 54 5.19 0.52 -11.66
CA VAL A 54 4.65 1.85 -11.96
C VAL A 54 4.12 1.96 -13.40
N THR A 55 3.99 0.82 -14.08
CA THR A 55 3.39 0.67 -15.42
C THR A 55 2.02 0.01 -15.37
N SER A 56 1.47 -0.18 -14.16
CA SER A 56 0.15 -0.79 -13.98
C SER A 56 0.03 -2.17 -14.62
N ASN A 57 1.09 -2.99 -14.48
CA ASN A 57 1.23 -4.27 -15.16
C ASN A 57 1.25 -4.11 -16.70
N GLY A 58 2.06 -3.16 -17.18
CA GLY A 58 2.31 -2.89 -18.61
C GLY A 58 1.24 -2.09 -19.36
N GLN A 59 0.19 -1.61 -18.71
CA GLN A 59 -0.87 -0.79 -19.33
C GLN A 59 -0.53 0.71 -19.40
N LEU A 60 0.28 1.20 -18.46
CA LEU A 60 0.69 2.59 -18.37
C LEU A 60 2.12 2.76 -18.90
N GLU A 61 2.34 3.79 -19.73
CA GLU A 61 3.68 4.10 -20.20
C GLU A 61 4.59 4.63 -19.06
N LEU A 62 5.90 4.54 -19.25
CA LEU A 62 6.85 5.16 -18.33
C LEU A 62 6.92 6.67 -18.52
N SER A 63 7.25 7.38 -17.44
CA SER A 63 7.58 8.80 -17.51
C SER A 63 8.81 9.04 -18.42
N PRO A 64 8.92 10.19 -19.10
CA PRO A 64 8.08 11.39 -18.99
C PRO A 64 6.72 11.25 -19.72
N TYR A 65 5.66 11.70 -19.05
CA TYR A 65 4.31 11.77 -19.60
C TYR A 65 4.12 13.00 -20.51
N PRO A 66 3.18 12.98 -21.48
CA PRO A 66 2.81 14.19 -22.22
C PRO A 66 2.18 15.24 -21.29
N SER A 67 2.02 16.47 -21.80
CA SER A 67 1.54 17.61 -21.00
C SER A 67 0.10 17.49 -20.49
N ASP A 68 -0.74 16.71 -21.17
CA ASP A 68 -2.11 16.37 -20.75
C ASP A 68 -2.29 14.85 -20.90
N PRO A 69 -1.79 14.06 -19.94
CA PRO A 69 -1.87 12.62 -20.02
C PRO A 69 -3.30 12.14 -19.76
N VAL A 70 -3.69 11.06 -20.43
CA VAL A 70 -4.92 10.32 -20.13
C VAL A 70 -4.79 9.63 -18.78
N SER A 71 -3.67 8.93 -18.57
CA SER A 71 -3.30 8.34 -17.29
C SER A 71 -1.82 8.59 -17.00
N ALA A 72 -1.48 8.86 -15.74
CA ALA A 72 -0.13 9.15 -15.29
C ALA A 72 -0.01 8.99 -13.78
N ILE A 73 1.15 8.53 -13.29
CA ILE A 73 1.49 8.64 -11.86
C ILE A 73 2.27 9.94 -11.67
N TYR A 74 1.71 10.90 -10.94
CA TYR A 74 2.37 12.18 -10.67
C TYR A 74 3.36 12.05 -9.52
N ASN A 75 2.97 11.39 -8.43
CA ASN A 75 3.87 11.07 -7.35
C ASN A 75 3.41 9.83 -6.56
N ILE A 76 4.37 9.20 -5.90
CA ILE A 76 4.13 8.19 -4.88
C ILE A 76 4.91 8.62 -3.64
N THR A 77 4.21 8.72 -2.52
CA THR A 77 4.82 8.94 -1.20
C THR A 77 4.57 7.72 -0.33
N ILE A 78 5.51 7.40 0.54
CA ILE A 78 5.48 6.21 1.37
C ILE A 78 5.77 6.60 2.80
N PHE A 79 4.95 6.08 3.72
CA PHE A 79 5.14 6.21 5.15
C PHE A 79 5.14 4.83 5.78
N LEU A 80 5.86 4.68 6.89
CA LEU A 80 5.79 3.50 7.74
C LEU A 80 5.05 3.88 9.02
N SER A 81 3.81 3.44 9.17
CA SER A 81 2.93 3.87 10.26
C SER A 81 2.46 2.72 11.13
N SER A 82 2.30 2.98 12.43
CA SER A 82 1.71 2.04 13.38
C SER A 82 0.91 2.78 14.43
N TYR A 83 -0.38 2.47 14.51
CA TYR A 83 -1.25 2.96 15.58
C TYR A 83 -0.97 2.29 16.93
N THR A 84 -0.31 1.12 16.92
CA THR A 84 0.07 0.42 18.15
C THR A 84 1.25 1.10 18.84
N THR A 85 2.28 1.47 18.08
CA THR A 85 3.49 2.13 18.61
C THR A 85 3.39 3.66 18.57
N GLY A 86 2.37 4.22 17.91
CA GLY A 86 2.20 5.65 17.71
C GLY A 86 3.21 6.28 16.74
N LYS A 87 3.93 5.46 15.96
CA LYS A 87 4.98 5.92 15.04
C LYS A 87 4.45 6.15 13.63
N ASN A 88 4.98 7.15 12.94
CA ASN A 88 4.68 7.47 11.55
C ASN A 88 5.93 8.03 10.85
N PHE A 89 6.76 7.15 10.30
CA PHE A 89 8.02 7.53 9.67
C PHE A 89 7.86 7.90 8.20
N THR A 90 8.46 9.00 7.76
CA THR A 90 8.57 9.33 6.34
C THR A 90 9.57 8.42 5.66
N VAL A 91 9.11 7.49 4.81
CA VAL A 91 10.00 6.67 3.96
C VAL A 91 10.38 7.48 2.71
N SER A 92 9.40 8.07 2.04
CA SER A 92 9.60 8.98 0.91
C SER A 92 8.47 10.01 0.85
N ASN A 93 8.82 11.28 0.67
CA ASN A 93 7.87 12.38 0.51
C ASN A 93 8.07 13.19 -0.79
N GLY A 94 8.96 12.74 -1.68
CA GLY A 94 9.23 13.41 -2.96
C GLY A 94 10.11 14.65 -2.90
N THR A 95 10.45 15.17 -1.72
CA THR A 95 11.23 16.42 -1.58
C THR A 95 12.62 16.23 -1.00
N ALA A 96 12.94 15.03 -0.51
CA ALA A 96 14.23 14.74 0.10
C ALA A 96 15.37 14.70 -0.94
N SER A 97 16.47 15.41 -0.66
CA SER A 97 17.72 15.36 -1.44
C SER A 97 18.65 14.24 -0.94
N ALA A 98 19.66 13.86 -1.73
CA ALA A 98 20.67 12.87 -1.37
C ALA A 98 21.31 13.17 0.01
N GLY A 99 21.33 12.17 0.91
CA GLY A 99 21.84 12.31 2.28
C GLY A 99 20.80 12.61 3.35
N ASN A 100 19.52 12.79 2.97
CA ASN A 100 18.43 12.83 3.94
C ASN A 100 18.04 11.42 4.43
N ALA A 101 17.49 11.36 5.65
CA ALA A 101 16.97 10.12 6.25
C ALA A 101 15.79 9.50 5.48
N SER A 102 15.10 10.30 4.66
CA SER A 102 14.01 9.86 3.77
C SER A 102 14.46 9.87 2.33
N LEU A 103 13.82 9.05 1.50
CA LEU A 103 14.09 8.97 0.07
C LEU A 103 13.40 10.11 -0.70
N GLY A 104 14.03 10.54 -1.79
CA GLY A 104 13.45 11.49 -2.74
C GLY A 104 12.29 10.89 -3.54
N GLU A 105 11.93 11.55 -4.64
CA GLU A 105 10.82 11.15 -5.52
C GLU A 105 10.99 9.72 -6.05
N ILE A 106 10.04 8.84 -5.71
CA ILE A 106 10.05 7.42 -6.13
C ILE A 106 10.06 7.28 -7.65
N MET A 107 9.29 8.11 -8.37
CA MET A 107 9.18 8.04 -9.83
C MET A 107 10.48 8.45 -10.54
N ALA A 108 11.35 9.21 -9.89
CA ALA A 108 12.67 9.58 -10.38
C ALA A 108 13.75 8.53 -10.08
N GLN A 109 13.46 7.56 -9.20
CA GLN A 109 14.37 6.45 -8.94
C GLN A 109 14.38 5.49 -10.14
N GLU A 110 15.53 4.88 -10.39
CA GLU A 110 15.74 3.89 -11.46
C GLU A 110 15.13 4.32 -12.82
N PRO A 111 15.62 5.41 -13.44
CA PRO A 111 15.06 5.92 -14.69
C PRO A 111 14.96 4.83 -15.77
N GLY A 112 13.80 4.72 -16.44
CA GLY A 112 13.54 3.69 -17.45
C GLY A 112 13.11 2.32 -16.92
N SER A 113 13.12 2.10 -15.60
CA SER A 113 12.60 0.86 -15.01
C SER A 113 11.08 0.90 -14.82
N THR A 114 10.41 -0.20 -15.16
CA THR A 114 8.98 -0.44 -14.90
C THR A 114 8.69 -0.74 -13.44
N VAL A 115 9.70 -1.21 -12.70
CA VAL A 115 9.64 -1.48 -11.27
C VAL A 115 10.56 -0.52 -10.53
N LYS A 116 10.05 0.09 -9.45
CA LYS A 116 10.83 0.95 -8.55
C LYS A 116 11.14 0.20 -7.27
N HIS A 117 12.42 0.06 -6.96
CA HIS A 117 12.92 -0.56 -5.73
C HIS A 117 13.19 0.52 -4.69
N VAL A 118 12.28 0.62 -3.73
CA VAL A 118 12.43 1.47 -2.55
C VAL A 118 13.32 0.73 -1.56
N ASN A 119 14.53 1.25 -1.34
CA ASN A 119 15.49 0.72 -0.38
C ASN A 119 15.73 1.78 0.70
N TRP A 120 14.95 1.73 1.79
CA TRP A 120 14.99 2.73 2.85
C TRP A 120 15.65 2.20 4.12
N ILE A 121 16.64 2.90 4.64
CA ILE A 121 17.38 2.49 5.84
C ILE A 121 16.46 2.54 7.06
N TRP A 122 16.35 1.43 7.80
CA TRP A 122 15.58 1.42 9.04
C TRP A 122 16.19 2.38 10.07
N PRO A 123 15.38 3.20 10.75
CA PRO A 123 15.86 4.09 11.80
C PRO A 123 16.29 3.34 13.07
N ASP A 124 17.09 4.02 13.88
CA ASP A 124 17.75 3.46 15.07
C ASP A 124 16.78 2.84 16.09
N CYS A 125 15.61 3.42 16.33
CA CYS A 125 14.67 2.87 17.31
C CYS A 125 14.02 1.55 16.88
N LEU A 126 14.17 1.13 15.62
CA LEU A 126 13.70 -0.17 15.13
C LEU A 126 14.76 -1.27 15.22
N VAL A 127 15.99 -0.96 15.64
CA VAL A 127 17.06 -1.94 15.89
C VAL A 127 16.61 -3.02 16.89
N GLY A 128 17.09 -4.25 16.69
CA GLY A 128 16.81 -5.39 17.55
C GLY A 128 16.54 -6.67 16.76
N ASP A 129 16.17 -7.74 17.46
CA ASP A 129 15.82 -9.02 16.85
C ASP A 129 14.61 -9.64 17.56
N GLY A 130 13.64 -10.10 16.77
CA GLY A 130 12.39 -10.66 17.26
C GLY A 130 11.25 -9.66 17.50
N ALA A 131 10.25 -10.17 18.21
CA ALA A 131 9.02 -9.48 18.59
C ALA A 131 9.27 -8.32 19.57
N PRO A 132 8.30 -7.40 19.76
CA PRO A 132 8.41 -6.33 20.75
C PRO A 132 8.79 -6.87 22.13
N SER A 133 9.79 -6.28 22.77
CA SER A 133 10.28 -6.67 24.10
C SER A 133 9.38 -6.22 25.24
N ASP A 134 8.66 -5.11 25.02
CA ASP A 134 7.84 -4.39 25.99
C ASP A 134 6.90 -3.42 25.25
N ASN A 135 6.10 -2.66 26.00
CA ASN A 135 5.13 -1.71 25.46
C ASN A 135 5.75 -0.44 24.87
N ASP A 136 7.01 -0.15 25.19
CA ASP A 136 7.74 1.03 24.69
C ASP A 136 8.56 0.70 23.42
N SER A 137 8.66 -0.59 23.08
CA SER A 137 9.32 -1.07 21.87
C SER A 137 8.68 -0.46 20.63
N ALA A 138 9.50 0.17 19.79
CA ALA A 138 9.06 0.67 18.50
C ALA A 138 8.89 -0.46 17.46
N ARG A 139 9.20 -1.71 17.77
CA ARG A 139 9.07 -2.85 16.83
C ARG A 139 7.64 -3.38 16.80
N GLY A 140 7.32 -4.28 15.86
CA GLY A 140 6.02 -4.95 15.80
C GLY A 140 5.22 -4.69 14.53
N ALA A 141 3.90 -4.52 14.65
CA ALA A 141 3.00 -4.39 13.51
C ALA A 141 3.03 -2.97 12.93
N TYR A 142 3.23 -2.87 11.63
CA TYR A 142 3.26 -1.62 10.87
C TYR A 142 2.51 -1.77 9.56
N ASN A 143 2.07 -0.64 8.99
CA ASN A 143 1.63 -0.54 7.61
C ASN A 143 2.66 0.25 6.80
N ILE A 144 3.00 -0.27 5.62
CA ILE A 144 3.61 0.53 4.56
C ILE A 144 2.45 1.29 3.89
N SER A 145 2.29 2.55 4.25
CA SER A 145 1.23 3.43 3.74
C SER A 145 1.70 4.06 2.43
N ILE A 146 1.22 3.51 1.32
CA ILE A 146 1.54 3.92 -0.05
C ILE A 146 0.46 4.88 -0.53
N ARG A 147 0.86 6.13 -0.76
CA ARG A 147 -0.06 7.19 -1.18
C ARG A 147 0.28 7.64 -2.58
N GLN A 148 -0.69 7.55 -3.47
CA GLN A 148 -0.50 7.80 -4.90
C GLN A 148 -1.33 9.02 -5.31
N ASN A 149 -0.68 10.00 -5.93
CA ASN A 149 -1.35 11.06 -6.69
C ASN A 149 -1.18 10.72 -8.18
N PHE A 150 -2.28 10.52 -8.88
CA PHE A 150 -2.27 10.04 -10.25
C PHE A 150 -3.48 10.55 -11.02
N ARG A 151 -3.39 10.49 -12.33
CA ARG A 151 -4.52 10.65 -13.24
C ARG A 151 -4.89 9.29 -13.81
N LEU A 152 -6.18 9.01 -13.85
CA LEU A 152 -6.75 7.80 -14.42
C LEU A 152 -7.86 8.20 -15.39
N ASN A 153 -7.67 7.85 -16.66
CA ASN A 153 -8.64 8.09 -17.74
C ASN A 153 -9.23 9.52 -17.72
N GLY A 154 -8.36 10.52 -17.54
CA GLY A 154 -8.71 11.94 -17.51
C GLY A 154 -9.13 12.50 -16.14
N THR A 155 -9.22 11.67 -15.10
CA THR A 155 -9.62 12.10 -13.75
C THR A 155 -8.44 12.07 -12.79
N ASP A 156 -8.15 13.17 -12.10
CA ASP A 156 -7.13 13.21 -11.06
C ASP A 156 -7.65 12.54 -9.77
N MET A 157 -6.81 11.69 -9.19
CA MET A 157 -7.13 10.79 -8.10
C MET A 157 -6.01 10.77 -7.06
N TYR A 158 -6.39 10.64 -5.81
CA TYR A 158 -5.50 10.42 -4.69
C TYR A 158 -5.97 9.21 -3.88
N THR A 159 -5.10 8.22 -3.70
CA THR A 159 -5.44 7.00 -2.96
C THR A 159 -4.40 6.69 -1.90
N ILE A 160 -4.84 6.11 -0.80
CA ILE A 160 -4.00 5.58 0.26
C ILE A 160 -4.20 4.06 0.31
N PHE A 161 -3.09 3.32 0.33
CA PHE A 161 -3.07 1.89 0.50
C PHE A 161 -2.15 1.52 1.66
N ASP A 162 -2.70 0.85 2.67
CA ASP A 162 -1.95 0.41 3.83
C ASP A 162 -1.64 -1.09 3.70
N LEU A 163 -0.38 -1.41 3.43
CA LEU A 163 0.10 -2.79 3.34
C LEU A 163 0.64 -3.24 4.71
N PRO A 164 -0.02 -4.18 5.42
CA PRO A 164 0.44 -4.63 6.72
C PRO A 164 1.75 -5.43 6.59
N ILE A 165 2.68 -5.20 7.53
CA ILE A 165 3.95 -5.91 7.69
C ILE A 165 4.27 -6.10 9.18
N LYS A 166 5.35 -6.83 9.48
CA LYS A 166 5.86 -7.00 10.84
C LYS A 166 7.34 -6.65 10.90
N VAL A 167 7.72 -5.66 11.68
CA VAL A 167 9.13 -5.34 11.95
C VAL A 167 9.60 -6.24 13.09
N THR A 168 10.02 -7.46 12.73
CA THR A 168 10.39 -8.50 13.70
C THR A 168 11.65 -9.26 13.35
N ASN A 169 12.14 -9.22 12.11
CA ASN A 169 13.44 -9.84 11.79
C ASN A 169 14.57 -8.95 12.32
N SER A 170 15.76 -9.53 12.47
CA SER A 170 16.94 -8.83 12.96
C SER A 170 17.25 -7.56 12.16
N ILE A 171 17.46 -6.45 12.86
CA ILE A 171 17.95 -5.17 12.35
C ILE A 171 19.16 -4.83 13.23
N SER A 172 20.36 -4.94 12.66
CA SER A 172 21.61 -4.69 13.39
C SER A 172 21.81 -3.21 13.69
N GLU A 173 22.48 -2.90 14.79
CA GLU A 173 22.99 -1.55 15.07
C GLU A 173 23.95 -1.08 13.97
N ASP A 174 23.80 0.16 13.52
CA ASP A 174 24.71 0.81 12.57
C ASP A 174 24.62 2.34 12.74
N SER A 175 25.76 3.03 12.70
CA SER A 175 25.84 4.48 12.92
C SER A 175 25.27 5.32 11.75
N SER A 176 25.03 4.71 10.60
CA SER A 176 24.36 5.33 9.46
C SER A 176 22.83 5.33 9.57
N ARG A 177 22.25 4.59 10.53
CA ARG A 177 20.80 4.57 10.74
C ARG A 177 20.34 5.94 11.26
N PRO A 178 19.34 6.56 10.63
CA PRO A 178 18.83 7.84 11.08
C PRO A 178 18.08 7.70 12.40
N SER A 179 18.05 8.78 13.18
CA SER A 179 17.21 8.82 14.38
C SER A 179 15.73 8.74 14.01
N CYS A 180 14.95 8.00 14.80
CA CYS A 180 13.50 7.98 14.64
C CYS A 180 12.87 9.38 14.71
N ASP A 181 13.40 10.29 15.53
CA ASP A 181 12.81 11.62 15.73
C ASP A 181 12.88 12.50 14.47
N VAL A 182 13.91 12.32 13.63
CA VAL A 182 14.04 13.09 12.38
C VAL A 182 13.09 12.61 11.28
N LEU A 183 12.54 11.40 11.43
CA LEU A 183 11.65 10.76 10.46
C LEU A 183 10.19 10.77 10.91
N ASN A 184 9.95 10.87 12.21
CA ASN A 184 8.62 10.71 12.79
C ASN A 184 7.76 11.94 12.53
N ASN A 185 6.53 11.70 12.07
CA ASN A 185 5.51 12.72 11.88
C ASN A 185 4.38 12.52 12.87
N SER A 186 3.48 13.49 12.95
CA SER A 186 2.19 13.29 13.62
C SER A 186 1.42 12.17 12.93
N LEU A 187 0.87 11.24 13.72
CA LEU A 187 0.00 10.19 13.23
C LEU A 187 -1.42 10.77 13.11
N LEU A 188 -1.96 10.75 11.89
CA LEU A 188 -3.35 11.13 11.63
C LEU A 188 -4.26 9.95 12.00
N ASP A 189 -5.47 10.24 12.45
CA ASP A 189 -6.46 9.20 12.69
C ASP A 189 -6.98 8.61 11.36
N GLN A 190 -7.49 7.38 11.42
CA GLN A 190 -7.94 6.66 10.24
C GLN A 190 -9.12 7.33 9.54
N ALA A 191 -10.00 8.03 10.27
CA ALA A 191 -11.14 8.70 9.65
C ALA A 191 -10.67 9.89 8.81
N THR A 192 -9.71 10.66 9.32
CA THR A 192 -9.06 11.76 8.61
C THR A 192 -8.34 11.25 7.35
N LEU A 193 -7.56 10.15 7.44
CA LEU A 193 -6.92 9.56 6.26
C LEU A 193 -7.93 9.10 5.21
N ASN A 194 -8.96 8.36 5.62
CA ASN A 194 -10.00 7.88 4.72
C ASN A 194 -10.78 9.02 4.05
N ALA A 195 -11.02 10.13 4.77
CA ALA A 195 -11.72 11.30 4.23
C ALA A 195 -10.86 12.08 3.21
N SER A 196 -9.53 11.94 3.26
CA SER A 196 -8.60 12.59 2.33
C SER A 196 -8.37 11.82 1.02
N ALA A 197 -8.75 10.54 0.97
CA ALA A 197 -8.53 9.68 -0.19
C ALA A 197 -9.80 9.46 -1.00
N ASN A 198 -9.66 9.33 -2.32
CA ASN A 198 -10.73 8.90 -3.19
C ASN A 198 -11.09 7.43 -2.90
N SER A 199 -12.38 7.12 -2.94
CA SER A 199 -12.88 5.75 -2.88
C SER A 199 -12.87 5.12 -4.28
N PHE A 200 -11.71 4.60 -4.69
CA PHE A 200 -11.54 3.81 -5.91
C PHE A 200 -11.08 2.40 -5.53
N THR A 201 -11.63 1.39 -6.19
CA THR A 201 -11.22 -0.01 -5.99
C THR A 201 -10.77 -0.55 -7.33
N ARG A 202 -9.46 -0.77 -7.44
CA ARG A 202 -8.87 -1.42 -8.59
C ARG A 202 -8.90 -2.92 -8.38
N ILE A 203 -9.29 -3.63 -9.43
CA ILE A 203 -9.16 -5.08 -9.53
C ILE A 203 -8.25 -5.51 -10.68
N ALA A 204 -7.78 -6.76 -10.70
CA ALA A 204 -7.03 -7.27 -11.84
C ALA A 204 -7.89 -7.18 -13.12
N GLY A 205 -7.28 -6.72 -14.20
CA GLY A 205 -7.99 -6.43 -15.45
C GLY A 205 -8.73 -5.10 -15.50
N THR A 206 -8.67 -4.26 -14.45
CA THR A 206 -9.13 -2.87 -14.56
C THR A 206 -8.38 -2.18 -15.70
N ALA A 207 -9.14 -1.68 -16.67
CA ALA A 207 -8.60 -1.03 -17.85
C ALA A 207 -8.02 0.34 -17.50
N ILE A 208 -6.77 0.57 -17.91
CA ILE A 208 -6.08 1.84 -17.78
C ILE A 208 -5.75 2.30 -19.19
N GLU A 209 -6.29 3.45 -19.57
CA GLU A 209 -6.04 4.03 -20.88
C GLU A 209 -4.66 4.68 -20.88
N GLY A 210 -3.78 4.14 -21.73
CA GLY A 210 -2.47 4.73 -22.03
C GLY A 210 -2.60 6.05 -22.78
N ASN A 211 -1.47 6.75 -22.89
CA ASN A 211 -1.39 8.06 -23.51
C ASN A 211 -1.29 8.03 -25.05
N SER A 212 -1.14 6.83 -25.63
CA SER A 212 -0.99 6.64 -27.07
C SER A 212 -2.33 6.66 -27.82
N LYS A 213 -2.62 7.74 -28.57
CA LYS A 213 -3.77 7.81 -29.50
C LYS A 213 -3.48 7.00 -30.78
N GLY A 214 -3.87 5.73 -30.78
CA GLY A 214 -3.92 4.90 -31.99
C GLY A 214 -2.76 3.93 -32.12
N GLY A 215 -2.93 2.75 -31.53
CA GLY A 215 -2.05 1.62 -31.77
C GLY A 215 -2.48 0.44 -30.91
N SER A 216 -2.93 -0.63 -31.56
CA SER A 216 -3.03 -1.96 -30.98
C SER A 216 -1.62 -2.44 -30.61
N GLY A 217 -1.06 -1.91 -29.53
CA GLY A 217 0.24 -2.29 -29.00
C GLY A 217 0.01 -3.19 -27.79
N ASN A 218 0.43 -4.45 -27.88
CA ASN A 218 0.63 -5.28 -26.70
C ASN A 218 1.44 -4.47 -25.69
N GLY A 219 0.96 -4.43 -24.44
CA GLY A 219 1.58 -3.68 -23.35
C GLY A 219 3.09 -3.88 -23.27
N LEU A 220 3.77 -2.92 -22.66
CA LEU A 220 5.24 -2.81 -22.62
C LEU A 220 5.98 -3.99 -21.92
N GLY A 221 5.25 -5.03 -21.50
CA GLY A 221 5.79 -6.26 -20.96
C GLY A 221 5.06 -7.49 -21.53
N GLY A 222 5.81 -8.53 -21.88
CA GLY A 222 5.25 -9.86 -22.09
C GLY A 222 4.61 -10.40 -20.79
N THR A 223 3.80 -11.45 -20.90
CA THR A 223 3.23 -12.15 -19.74
C THR A 223 4.34 -12.59 -18.80
N LYS A 224 4.37 -12.04 -17.58
CA LYS A 224 5.29 -12.45 -16.50
C LYS A 224 5.04 -13.93 -16.18
N PRO A 225 6.07 -14.77 -16.03
CA PRO A 225 5.90 -16.18 -15.68
C PRO A 225 5.19 -16.32 -14.34
N ASP A 226 4.35 -17.36 -14.21
CA ASP A 226 3.72 -17.69 -12.93
C ASP A 226 4.76 -18.04 -11.87
N ALA A 227 4.52 -17.62 -10.63
CA ALA A 227 5.37 -17.95 -9.49
C ALA A 227 5.42 -19.48 -9.28
N THR A 228 6.62 -20.01 -9.09
CA THR A 228 6.85 -21.42 -8.79
C THR A 228 6.95 -21.64 -7.29
N SER A 229 6.80 -22.89 -6.84
CA SER A 229 6.98 -23.28 -5.44
C SER A 229 8.40 -23.03 -4.88
N ALA A 230 9.36 -22.58 -5.70
CA ALA A 230 10.70 -22.16 -5.28
C ALA A 230 10.79 -20.66 -4.92
N ASP A 231 9.79 -19.85 -5.25
CA ASP A 231 9.83 -18.38 -5.14
C ASP A 231 9.43 -17.84 -3.74
N GLY A 232 9.47 -18.70 -2.72
CA GLY A 232 9.25 -18.32 -1.33
C GLY A 232 7.77 -18.20 -0.96
N LEU A 233 7.32 -19.05 -0.03
CA LEU A 233 5.99 -18.99 0.56
C LEU A 233 5.92 -17.78 1.51
N GLY A 234 5.55 -16.62 0.98
CA GLY A 234 5.06 -15.51 1.80
C GLY A 234 3.91 -16.03 2.66
N GLY A 235 4.09 -15.98 3.98
CA GLY A 235 3.20 -16.61 4.95
C GLY A 235 1.74 -16.28 4.69
N VAL A 236 1.00 -17.28 4.21
CA VAL A 236 -0.43 -17.19 3.94
C VAL A 236 -1.16 -17.13 5.28
N GLY A 237 -1.21 -15.95 5.89
CA GLY A 237 -2.27 -15.60 6.81
C GLY A 237 -3.52 -15.33 5.98
N MET A 238 -4.18 -16.38 5.49
CA MET A 238 -5.56 -16.26 5.03
C MET A 238 -6.32 -15.56 6.15
N LEU A 239 -6.91 -14.39 5.86
CA LEU A 239 -8.03 -13.91 6.65
C LEU A 239 -9.06 -15.03 6.64
N ASP A 240 -9.18 -15.71 7.78
CA ASP A 240 -10.18 -16.74 8.01
C ASP A 240 -11.55 -16.15 7.73
N TRP A 241 -12.25 -16.69 6.73
CA TRP A 241 -13.61 -16.32 6.34
C TRP A 241 -14.61 -16.38 7.51
N ARG A 242 -14.21 -16.96 8.66
CA ARG A 242 -14.99 -17.05 9.89
C ARG A 242 -15.13 -15.75 10.67
N THR A 243 -14.29 -14.72 10.49
CA THR A 243 -14.52 -13.42 11.16
C THR A 243 -15.58 -12.55 10.49
N GLY A 244 -15.91 -12.80 9.22
CA GLY A 244 -16.99 -12.11 8.50
C GLY A 244 -18.41 -12.57 8.87
N VAL A 245 -18.54 -13.77 9.47
CA VAL A 245 -19.85 -14.34 9.84
C VAL A 245 -20.28 -13.88 11.24
N HIS A 246 -19.41 -13.32 12.08
CA HIS A 246 -19.84 -12.88 13.42
C HIS A 246 -20.56 -11.52 13.44
N CYS A 247 -20.29 -10.63 12.50
CA CYS A 247 -20.98 -9.32 12.45
C CYS A 247 -22.41 -9.41 11.89
N THR A 248 -22.71 -10.40 11.05
CA THR A 248 -24.07 -10.62 10.53
C THR A 248 -24.98 -11.31 11.55
N TRP A 249 -24.44 -12.19 12.40
CA TRP A 249 -25.23 -12.90 13.41
C TRP A 249 -25.51 -12.07 14.67
N ILE A 250 -24.59 -11.20 15.10
CA ILE A 250 -24.83 -10.30 16.25
C ILE A 250 -25.90 -9.24 15.90
N GLY A 251 -25.92 -8.74 14.66
CA GLY A 251 -26.94 -7.81 14.19
C GLY A 251 -28.35 -8.42 14.12
N ALA A 252 -28.46 -9.70 13.71
CA ALA A 252 -29.74 -10.40 13.64
C ALA A 252 -30.30 -10.73 15.04
N PHE A 253 -29.45 -11.08 16.01
CA PHE A 253 -29.90 -11.38 17.38
C PHE A 253 -30.28 -10.13 18.17
N ALA A 254 -29.60 -9.00 17.97
CA ALA A 254 -30.00 -7.73 18.59
C ALA A 254 -31.35 -7.21 18.08
N PHE A 255 -31.68 -7.48 16.81
CA PHE A 255 -32.96 -7.07 16.21
C PHE A 255 -34.14 -7.96 16.65
N MET A 256 -33.89 -9.24 16.96
CA MET A 256 -34.92 -10.13 17.52
C MET A 256 -35.19 -9.92 19.01
N ALA A 257 -34.28 -9.27 19.75
CA ALA A 257 -34.47 -8.96 21.17
C ALA A 257 -35.16 -7.60 21.42
N LEU A 258 -35.41 -6.82 20.37
CA LEU A 258 -36.01 -5.48 20.41
C LEU A 258 -37.38 -5.40 19.68
N MET A 259 -37.95 -6.54 19.30
CA MET A 259 -39.36 -6.72 18.96
C MET A 259 -40.06 -7.55 20.04
#